data_AF-A0A9W8JLT5-F1
#
_entry.id   AF-A0A9W8JLT5-F1
#
_cell.length_a   1.000
_cell.length_b   1.000
_cell.length_c   1.000
_cell.angle_alpha   90.00
_cell.angle_beta   90.00
_cell.angle_gamma   90.00
#
_symmetry.space_group_name_H-M   'P 1'
#
loop_
_entity.id
_entity.type
_entity.pdbx_description
1 polymer ?
#
loop_
_entity_poly.entity_id
_entity_poly.type
_entity_poly.pdbx_seq_one_letter_code
_entity_poly.pdbx_strand_id
1 'polypeptide(L)'
;MFKSSQKLARFHAAHDVLEERMSQRLKLVRNLWIGAEPSNTKRRLGGDLTYASSAWPVTIITRILLMCSSLEHFTLLNLSQNDWEKLEHAIPASLKYLSMGPVHGPFQIANLPKKSQLQQFTSISTFMRDNEVQSLVLHPMLQTFRRLSEAIETDTLAKFAAEQVECVSKSTILKEYIIAICLRPGSLYDGYSFIDQVEIKLRENTEDPRVFVSTIPNQYWSDVIHEEYLSVRLGMFVSQA
;
A
#
# COMPACT_ATOMS: atom_id res chain seq x y z
N MET A 1 14.79 3.01 0.08
CA MET A 1 13.95 3.57 -0.99
C MET A 1 14.61 3.38 -2.35
N PHE A 2 13.97 2.57 -3.20
CA PHE A 2 14.37 2.30 -4.57
C PHE A 2 13.41 2.96 -5.54
N LYS A 3 13.92 3.95 -6.28
CA LYS A 3 13.15 4.74 -7.23
C LYS A 3 13.37 4.30 -8.68
N SER A 4 14.45 3.57 -8.96
CA SER A 4 14.77 3.16 -10.33
C SER A 4 15.29 1.73 -10.42
N SER A 5 15.12 1.13 -11.59
CA SER A 5 15.64 -0.19 -11.97
C SER A 5 17.15 -0.29 -11.72
N GLN A 6 17.90 0.75 -12.13
CA GLN A 6 19.35 0.81 -11.97
C GLN A 6 19.76 0.80 -10.49
N LYS A 7 19.01 1.47 -9.60
CA LYS A 7 19.29 1.46 -8.16
C LYS A 7 19.04 0.08 -7.55
N LEU A 8 17.98 -0.62 -7.97
CA LEU A 8 17.71 -2.00 -7.56
C LEU A 8 18.83 -2.94 -8.02
N ALA A 9 19.23 -2.86 -9.30
CA ALA A 9 20.28 -3.69 -9.86
C ALA A 9 21.63 -3.47 -9.17
N ARG A 10 22.05 -2.21 -8.95
CA ARG A 10 23.28 -1.89 -8.22
C ARG A 10 23.25 -2.37 -6.78
N PHE A 11 22.11 -2.21 -6.09
CA PHE A 11 21.95 -2.69 -4.73
C PHE A 11 22.06 -4.21 -4.67
N HIS A 12 21.35 -4.92 -5.54
CA HIS A 12 21.43 -6.37 -5.62
C HIS A 12 22.86 -6.84 -5.93
N ALA A 13 23.53 -6.29 -6.95
CA ALA A 13 24.90 -6.65 -7.28
C ALA A 13 25.90 -6.44 -6.13
N ALA A 14 25.68 -5.43 -5.27
CA ALA A 14 26.53 -5.15 -4.12
C ALA A 14 26.25 -6.06 -2.90
N HIS A 15 25.10 -6.75 -2.86
CA HIS A 15 24.68 -7.56 -1.71
C HIS A 15 24.45 -9.05 -2.04
N ASP A 16 24.38 -9.41 -3.32
CA ASP A 16 24.38 -10.78 -3.85
C ASP A 16 25.83 -11.29 -3.94
N VAL A 17 26.51 -11.28 -2.79
CA VAL A 17 27.88 -11.76 -2.63
C VAL A 17 27.84 -12.97 -1.69
N LEU A 18 28.59 -14.03 -2.01
CA LEU A 18 28.68 -15.27 -1.23
C LEU A 18 29.19 -15.07 0.22
N GLU A 19 29.63 -13.85 0.56
CA GLU A 19 30.03 -13.51 1.91
C GLU A 19 28.83 -13.33 2.85
N GLU A 20 28.69 -14.28 3.77
CA GLU A 20 27.64 -14.37 4.77
C GLU A 20 27.41 -13.06 5.56
N ARG A 21 28.47 -12.28 5.80
CA ARG A 21 28.39 -10.97 6.49
C ARG A 21 27.57 -9.92 5.73
N MET A 22 27.63 -9.88 4.41
CA MET A 22 26.87 -8.89 3.62
C MET A 22 25.40 -9.26 3.51
N SER A 23 25.10 -10.56 3.37
CA SER A 23 23.73 -11.09 3.42
C SER A 23 23.04 -10.79 4.77
N GLN A 24 23.79 -10.82 5.88
CA GLN A 24 23.29 -10.48 7.21
C GLN A 24 22.80 -9.03 7.31
N ARG A 25 23.35 -8.09 6.53
CA ARG A 25 22.91 -6.68 6.55
C ARG A 25 21.50 -6.50 6.01
N LEU A 26 21.08 -7.34 5.06
CA LEU A 26 19.71 -7.30 4.53
C LEU A 26 18.67 -7.79 5.55
N LYS A 27 19.09 -8.64 6.50
CA LYS A 27 18.28 -9.01 7.67
C LYS A 27 18.04 -7.84 8.63
N LEU A 28 18.69 -6.70 8.45
CA LEU A 28 18.46 -5.49 9.24
C LEU A 28 17.46 -4.54 8.57
N VAL A 29 17.10 -4.77 7.31
CA VAL A 29 16.14 -3.92 6.59
C VAL A 29 14.74 -4.18 7.16
N ARG A 30 14.21 -3.18 7.88
CA ARG A 30 12.86 -3.20 8.46
C ARG A 30 11.82 -2.40 7.67
N ASN A 31 12.27 -1.46 6.84
CA ASN A 31 11.41 -0.56 6.06
C ASN A 31 11.94 -0.44 4.62
N LEU A 32 11.09 -0.75 3.64
CA LEU A 32 11.45 -0.79 2.22
C LEU A 32 10.41 -0.06 1.37
N TRP A 33 10.90 0.75 0.45
CA TRP A 33 10.08 1.40 -0.58
C TRP A 33 10.60 1.01 -1.95
N ILE A 34 9.71 0.59 -2.84
CA ILE A 34 9.97 0.33 -4.25
C ILE A 34 8.89 1.02 -5.08
N GLY A 35 9.31 1.86 -6.03
CA GLY A 35 8.42 2.59 -6.93
C GLY A 35 8.87 4.03 -7.11
N ALA A 36 8.36 4.70 -8.14
CA ALA A 36 8.63 6.12 -8.36
C ALA A 36 8.25 6.96 -7.13
N GLU A 37 9.05 7.99 -6.83
CA GLU A 37 8.75 8.98 -5.79
C GLU A 37 7.58 9.88 -6.23
N PRO A 38 6.75 10.39 -5.29
CA PRO A 38 5.70 11.35 -5.61
C PRO A 38 6.21 12.53 -6.43
N SER A 39 5.43 12.94 -7.44
CA SER A 39 5.81 13.96 -8.42
C SER A 39 5.91 15.38 -7.86
N ASN A 40 5.45 15.62 -6.63
CA ASN A 40 5.16 16.96 -6.11
C ASN A 40 6.33 17.57 -5.34
N THR A 41 7.34 16.78 -4.98
CA THR A 41 8.63 17.32 -4.58
C THR A 41 9.27 18.05 -5.76
N LYS A 42 9.51 19.35 -5.62
CA LYS A 42 10.02 20.32 -6.63
C LYS A 42 11.31 19.91 -7.38
N ARG A 43 11.86 18.73 -7.14
CA ARG A 43 12.95 18.11 -7.90
C ARG A 43 12.41 16.92 -8.67
N ARG A 44 12.01 17.15 -9.93
CA ARG A 44 11.69 16.13 -10.93
C ARG A 44 12.91 15.23 -11.19
N LEU A 45 13.11 14.21 -10.36
CA LEU A 45 13.93 13.05 -10.70
C LEU A 45 13.01 11.82 -10.60
N GLY A 46 12.00 11.81 -11.47
CA GLY A 46 11.09 10.69 -11.65
C GLY A 46 11.89 9.42 -11.94
N GLY A 47 11.56 8.36 -11.20
CA GLY A 47 12.10 7.03 -11.45
C GLY A 47 11.55 6.42 -12.73
N ASP A 48 12.21 5.37 -13.24
CA ASP A 48 11.73 4.55 -14.37
C ASP A 48 10.74 3.44 -13.93
N LEU A 49 10.49 3.31 -12.62
CA LEU A 49 9.52 2.40 -12.02
C LEU A 49 8.12 3.03 -11.99
N THR A 50 7.60 3.37 -13.16
CA THR A 50 6.23 3.86 -13.37
C THR A 50 5.28 2.72 -13.73
N TYR A 51 3.97 2.98 -13.67
CA TYR A 51 2.95 1.97 -14.01
C TYR A 51 3.11 1.55 -15.47
N ALA A 52 2.95 0.25 -15.73
CA ALA A 52 3.15 -0.40 -17.04
C ALA A 52 4.56 -0.22 -17.66
N SER A 53 5.55 0.25 -16.90
CA SER A 53 6.94 0.32 -17.38
C SER A 53 7.52 -1.08 -17.58
N SER A 54 8.25 -1.31 -18.66
CA SER A 54 9.04 -2.54 -18.86
C SER A 54 10.36 -2.54 -18.06
N ALA A 55 10.68 -1.44 -17.38
CA ALA A 55 11.92 -1.30 -16.62
C ALA A 55 11.90 -2.06 -15.27
N TRP A 56 10.75 -2.57 -14.83
CA TRP A 56 10.60 -3.27 -13.55
C TRP A 56 11.47 -4.53 -13.50
N PRO A 57 12.53 -4.58 -12.66
CA PRO A 57 13.39 -5.75 -12.58
C PRO A 57 12.81 -6.75 -11.57
N VAL A 58 11.66 -7.35 -11.90
CA VAL A 58 10.85 -8.20 -11.02
C VAL A 58 11.70 -9.26 -10.32
N THR A 59 12.52 -10.01 -11.05
CA THR A 59 13.41 -11.05 -10.48
C THR A 59 14.38 -10.50 -9.43
N ILE A 60 14.91 -9.29 -9.64
CA ILE A 60 15.82 -8.65 -8.68
C ILE A 60 15.05 -8.25 -7.41
N ILE A 61 13.84 -7.73 -7.58
CA ILE A 61 12.96 -7.37 -6.45
C ILE A 61 12.61 -8.61 -5.63
N THR A 62 12.23 -9.72 -6.28
CA THR A 62 11.98 -11.02 -5.63
C THR A 62 13.16 -11.43 -4.76
N ARG A 63 14.39 -11.41 -5.30
CA ARG A 63 15.60 -11.77 -4.54
C ARG A 63 15.85 -10.84 -3.35
N ILE A 64 15.69 -9.54 -3.54
CA ILE A 64 15.84 -8.56 -2.44
C ILE A 64 14.84 -8.86 -1.32
N LEU A 65 13.57 -9.11 -1.65
CA LEU A 65 12.53 -9.41 -0.66
C LEU A 65 12.83 -10.71 0.11
N LEU A 66 13.28 -11.76 -0.58
CA LEU A 66 13.68 -13.03 0.06
C LEU A 66 14.85 -12.87 1.04
N MET A 67 15.76 -11.92 0.80
CA MET A 67 16.88 -11.63 1.70
C MET A 67 16.49 -10.72 2.88
N CYS A 68 15.43 -9.93 2.75
CA CYS A 68 14.93 -9.03 3.78
C CYS A 68 13.99 -9.75 4.76
N SER A 69 14.46 -10.81 5.41
CA SER A 69 13.65 -11.69 6.30
C SER A 69 13.06 -11.01 7.54
N SER A 70 13.47 -9.77 7.80
CA SER A 70 13.10 -8.96 8.94
C SER A 70 12.22 -7.76 8.55
N LEU A 71 11.84 -7.65 7.27
CA LEU A 71 11.07 -6.52 6.78
C LEU A 71 9.72 -6.43 7.49
N GLU A 72 9.40 -5.25 8.03
CA GLU A 72 8.15 -5.00 8.75
C GLU A 72 7.24 -4.04 7.98
N HIS A 73 7.81 -3.09 7.24
CA HIS A 73 7.08 -2.10 6.45
C HIS A 73 7.51 -2.17 4.99
N PHE A 74 6.55 -2.34 4.09
CA PHE A 74 6.81 -2.40 2.67
C PHE A 74 5.82 -1.53 1.89
N THR A 75 6.37 -0.60 1.12
CA THR A 75 5.63 0.22 0.17
C THR A 75 6.03 -0.16 -1.24
N LEU A 76 5.07 -0.60 -2.04
CA LEU A 76 5.24 -1.00 -3.43
C LEU A 76 4.31 -0.18 -4.31
N LEU A 77 4.88 0.77 -5.05
CA LEU A 77 4.09 1.66 -5.88
C LEU A 77 4.30 1.44 -7.37
N ASN A 78 3.23 1.63 -8.14
CA ASN A 78 3.24 1.64 -9.61
C ASN A 78 3.69 0.32 -10.26
N LEU A 79 3.64 -0.81 -9.56
CA LEU A 79 3.88 -2.11 -10.18
C LEU A 79 2.69 -2.46 -11.09
N SER A 80 2.95 -2.99 -12.28
CA SER A 80 1.91 -3.52 -13.15
C SER A 80 1.09 -4.60 -12.43
N GLN A 81 -0.23 -4.57 -12.60
CA GLN A 81 -1.14 -5.57 -12.01
C GLN A 81 -0.75 -7.02 -12.37
N ASN A 82 -0.19 -7.24 -13.56
CA ASN A 82 0.22 -8.55 -14.06
C ASN A 82 1.55 -9.04 -13.47
N ASP A 83 2.31 -8.15 -12.82
CA ASP A 83 3.60 -8.51 -12.21
C ASP A 83 3.49 -8.80 -10.72
N TRP A 84 2.37 -8.47 -10.08
CA TRP A 84 2.14 -8.72 -8.66
C TRP A 84 2.24 -10.22 -8.31
N GLU A 85 1.59 -11.08 -9.11
CA GLU A 85 1.60 -12.54 -8.90
C GLU A 85 3.02 -13.13 -8.87
N LYS A 86 3.98 -12.47 -9.54
CA LYS A 86 5.39 -12.89 -9.61
C LYS A 86 6.18 -12.48 -8.36
N LEU A 87 5.66 -11.60 -7.52
CA LEU A 87 6.31 -11.09 -6.31
C LEU A 87 5.69 -11.58 -5.01
N GLU A 88 4.41 -11.94 -5.03
CA GLU A 88 3.61 -12.23 -3.82
C GLU A 88 4.25 -13.31 -2.93
N HIS A 89 4.81 -14.37 -3.53
CA HIS A 89 5.48 -15.46 -2.81
C HIS A 89 6.78 -15.03 -2.09
N ALA A 90 7.38 -13.92 -2.50
CA ALA A 90 8.63 -13.40 -1.91
C ALA A 90 8.39 -12.45 -0.74
N ILE A 91 7.14 -12.11 -0.44
CA ILE A 91 6.79 -11.26 0.69
C ILE A 91 7.20 -11.97 2.00
N PRO A 92 8.07 -11.36 2.84
CA PRO A 92 8.55 -12.00 4.05
C PRO A 92 7.45 -12.10 5.12
N ALA A 93 7.42 -13.20 5.86
CA ALA A 93 6.42 -13.45 6.90
C ALA A 93 6.44 -12.42 8.04
N SER A 94 7.57 -11.72 8.23
CA SER A 94 7.73 -10.64 9.22
C SER A 94 6.96 -9.36 8.87
N LEU A 95 6.43 -9.25 7.65
CA LEU A 95 5.78 -8.04 7.19
C LEU A 95 4.53 -7.74 8.02
N LYS A 96 4.45 -6.51 8.55
CA LYS A 96 3.34 -6.01 9.37
C LYS A 96 2.53 -4.94 8.65
N TYR A 97 3.17 -4.12 7.82
CA TYR A 97 2.55 -2.99 7.13
C TYR A 97 2.86 -3.08 5.64
N LEU A 98 1.81 -3.11 4.82
CA LEU A 98 1.91 -3.17 3.37
C LEU A 98 1.10 -2.05 2.74
N SER A 99 1.73 -1.24 1.89
CA SER A 99 1.07 -0.23 1.06
C SER A 99 1.32 -0.54 -0.41
N MET A 100 0.25 -0.67 -1.20
CA MET A 100 0.31 -1.02 -2.61
C MET A 100 -0.57 -0.13 -3.48
N GLY A 101 -0.06 0.25 -4.67
CA GLY A 101 -0.82 0.96 -5.71
C GLY A 101 -0.05 2.15 -6.32
N PRO A 102 -0.66 3.02 -7.12
CA PRO A 102 -2.00 2.90 -7.65
C PRO A 102 -2.10 1.67 -8.56
N VAL A 103 -3.31 1.13 -8.72
CA VAL A 103 -3.63 0.00 -9.60
C VAL A 103 -2.71 -1.21 -9.37
N HIS A 104 -2.85 -1.87 -8.22
CA HIS A 104 -2.17 -3.14 -7.97
C HIS A 104 -2.97 -4.34 -8.51
N GLY A 105 -2.29 -5.48 -8.69
CA GLY A 105 -2.94 -6.74 -9.08
C GLY A 105 -3.80 -7.34 -7.97
N PRO A 106 -4.56 -8.41 -8.25
CA PRO A 106 -5.40 -9.04 -7.24
C PRO A 106 -4.59 -9.42 -5.99
N PHE A 107 -5.02 -8.97 -4.82
CA PHE A 107 -4.32 -9.24 -3.56
C PHE A 107 -5.07 -10.29 -2.76
N GLN A 108 -4.55 -11.51 -2.78
CA GLN A 108 -5.10 -12.63 -2.02
C GLN A 108 -4.21 -12.88 -0.82
N ILE A 109 -4.62 -12.43 0.36
CA ILE A 109 -3.78 -12.53 1.56
C ILE A 109 -3.38 -13.98 1.91
N ALA A 110 -4.18 -14.96 1.47
CA ALA A 110 -3.87 -16.39 1.59
C ALA A 110 -2.63 -16.84 0.80
N ASN A 111 -2.19 -16.08 -0.20
CA ASN A 111 -0.98 -16.33 -0.97
C ASN A 111 0.29 -15.83 -0.25
N LEU A 112 0.15 -15.01 0.80
CA LEU A 112 1.27 -14.67 1.67
C LEU A 112 1.72 -15.93 2.45
N PRO A 113 2.95 -15.96 2.98
CA PRO A 113 3.39 -17.08 3.81
C PRO A 113 2.42 -17.37 4.96
N LYS A 114 2.19 -18.66 5.28
CA LYS A 114 1.22 -19.13 6.29
C LYS A 114 1.31 -18.49 7.69
N LYS A 115 2.43 -17.82 8.01
CA LYS A 115 2.67 -17.12 9.28
C LYS A 115 2.72 -15.60 9.11
N SER A 116 2.11 -15.06 8.07
CA SER A 116 2.05 -13.62 7.81
C SER A 116 1.63 -12.86 9.07
N GLN A 117 2.43 -11.87 9.44
CA GLN A 117 2.17 -10.98 10.57
C GLN A 117 1.50 -9.68 10.11
N LEU A 118 0.85 -9.68 8.93
CA LEU A 118 0.29 -8.48 8.35
C LEU A 118 -0.84 -7.92 9.23
N GLN A 119 -0.59 -6.73 9.78
CA GLN A 119 -1.46 -5.99 10.69
C GLN A 119 -2.17 -4.85 9.99
N GLN A 120 -1.53 -4.26 8.98
CA GLN A 120 -2.11 -3.16 8.21
C GLN A 120 -1.88 -3.34 6.72
N PHE A 121 -2.94 -3.14 5.95
CA PHE A 121 -2.88 -3.08 4.50
C PHE A 121 -3.47 -1.75 4.02
N THR A 122 -2.75 -1.04 3.14
CA THR A 122 -3.26 0.11 2.41
C THR A 122 -3.30 -0.22 0.92
N SER A 123 -4.49 -0.25 0.36
CA SER A 123 -4.72 -0.33 -1.08
C SER A 123 -4.97 1.07 -1.62
N ILE A 124 -4.15 1.50 -2.57
CA ILE A 124 -4.16 2.85 -3.13
C ILE A 124 -4.78 2.79 -4.52
N SER A 125 -5.82 3.59 -4.76
CA SER A 125 -6.47 3.81 -6.07
C SER A 125 -6.59 2.53 -6.90
N THR A 126 -7.08 1.45 -6.29
CA THR A 126 -7.19 0.12 -6.92
C THR A 126 -8.57 -0.46 -6.68
N PHE A 127 -9.22 -0.94 -7.74
CA PHE A 127 -10.42 -1.74 -7.61
C PHE A 127 -10.07 -3.11 -7.00
N MET A 128 -10.78 -3.53 -5.96
CA MET A 128 -10.65 -4.85 -5.36
C MET A 128 -11.99 -5.55 -5.41
N ARG A 129 -11.98 -6.86 -5.67
CA ARG A 129 -13.19 -7.68 -5.67
C ARG A 129 -13.63 -8.01 -4.25
N ASP A 130 -14.91 -8.31 -4.06
CA ASP A 130 -15.48 -8.62 -2.74
C ASP A 130 -14.77 -9.79 -2.06
N ASN A 131 -14.38 -10.81 -2.81
CA ASN A 131 -13.65 -11.95 -2.26
C ASN A 131 -12.24 -11.59 -1.79
N GLU A 132 -11.57 -10.61 -2.43
CA GLU A 132 -10.28 -10.08 -1.96
C GLU A 132 -10.46 -9.31 -0.65
N VAL A 133 -11.47 -8.43 -0.59
CA VAL A 133 -11.81 -7.66 0.61
C VAL A 133 -12.19 -8.60 1.76
N GLN A 134 -13.05 -9.59 1.51
CA GLN A 134 -13.45 -10.58 2.50
C GLN A 134 -12.24 -11.37 3.02
N SER A 135 -11.36 -11.83 2.13
CA SER A 135 -10.14 -12.56 2.51
C SER A 135 -9.24 -11.71 3.42
N LEU A 136 -9.09 -10.42 3.12
CA LEU A 136 -8.33 -9.47 3.94
C LEU A 136 -8.92 -9.28 5.32
N VAL A 137 -10.19 -8.87 5.40
CA VAL A 137 -10.81 -8.50 6.68
C VAL A 137 -10.95 -9.68 7.63
N LEU A 138 -10.97 -10.91 7.10
CA LEU A 138 -10.98 -12.15 7.90
C LEU A 138 -9.59 -12.63 8.32
N HIS A 139 -8.52 -11.98 7.88
CA HIS A 139 -7.17 -12.39 8.23
C HIS A 139 -6.91 -12.23 9.74
N PRO A 140 -6.38 -13.25 10.43
CA PRO A 140 -6.36 -13.31 11.89
C PRO A 140 -5.48 -12.28 12.58
N MET A 141 -4.62 -11.58 11.84
CA MET A 141 -3.72 -10.54 12.38
C MET A 141 -4.03 -9.13 11.85
N LEU A 142 -4.89 -8.99 10.83
CA LEU A 142 -5.12 -7.71 10.17
C LEU A 142 -6.05 -6.85 11.04
N GLN A 143 -5.55 -5.73 11.53
CA GLN A 143 -6.28 -4.81 12.40
C GLN A 143 -6.78 -3.59 11.63
N THR A 144 -6.02 -3.11 10.64
CA THR A 144 -6.38 -1.92 9.87
C THR A 144 -6.34 -2.23 8.37
N PHE A 145 -7.45 -1.99 7.69
CA PHE A 145 -7.50 -2.02 6.23
C PHE A 145 -7.89 -0.64 5.72
N ARG A 146 -7.03 -0.03 4.93
CA ARG A 146 -7.23 1.31 4.36
C ARG A 146 -7.37 1.26 2.84
N ARG A 147 -8.41 1.90 2.33
CA ARG A 147 -8.67 2.17 0.92
C ARG A 147 -8.37 3.64 0.69
N LEU A 148 -7.23 3.95 0.09
CA LEU A 148 -6.77 5.33 -0.14
C LEU A 148 -7.04 5.71 -1.60
N SER A 149 -7.75 6.81 -1.84
CA SER A 149 -7.96 7.35 -3.18
C SER A 149 -7.90 8.88 -3.17
N GLU A 150 -7.98 9.48 -4.36
CA GLU A 150 -8.16 10.93 -4.50
C GLU A 150 -9.64 11.23 -4.75
N ALA A 151 -10.09 12.41 -4.33
CA ALA A 151 -11.37 12.92 -4.76
C ALA A 151 -11.27 13.34 -6.23
N ILE A 152 -11.84 12.52 -7.12
CA ILE A 152 -11.94 12.79 -8.55
C ILE A 152 -13.41 12.61 -8.92
N GLU A 153 -13.98 13.54 -9.67
CA GLU A 153 -15.39 13.52 -10.05
C GLU A 153 -15.83 12.21 -10.71
N THR A 154 -14.93 11.58 -11.48
CA THR A 154 -15.18 10.31 -12.19
C THR A 154 -14.72 9.07 -11.42
N ASP A 155 -14.06 9.23 -10.26
CA ASP A 155 -13.60 8.09 -9.48
C ASP A 155 -14.79 7.44 -8.76
N THR A 156 -14.83 6.11 -8.81
CA THR A 156 -15.85 5.27 -8.19
C THR A 156 -15.27 4.36 -7.12
N LEU A 157 -13.95 4.35 -6.94
CA LEU A 157 -13.25 3.42 -6.05
C LEU A 157 -13.64 3.59 -4.58
N ALA A 158 -13.80 4.82 -4.10
CA ALA A 158 -14.26 5.07 -2.73
C ALA A 158 -15.74 4.66 -2.55
N LYS A 159 -16.58 4.83 -3.58
CA LYS A 159 -17.98 4.35 -3.57
C LYS A 159 -18.03 2.82 -3.52
N PHE A 160 -17.24 2.13 -4.33
CA PHE A 160 -17.11 0.67 -4.26
C PHE A 160 -16.60 0.22 -2.89
N ALA A 161 -15.62 0.91 -2.30
CA ALA A 161 -15.15 0.60 -0.97
C ALA A 161 -16.24 0.73 0.11
N ALA A 162 -17.18 1.69 -0.05
CA ALA A 162 -18.34 1.87 0.82
C ALA A 162 -19.45 0.83 0.58
N GLU A 163 -19.53 0.24 -0.61
CA GLU A 163 -20.45 -0.86 -0.93
C GLU A 163 -19.98 -2.20 -0.36
N GLN A 164 -18.66 -2.40 -0.23
CA GLN A 164 -18.05 -3.66 0.21
C GLN A 164 -18.02 -3.85 1.74
N VAL A 165 -18.62 -2.93 2.49
CA VAL A 165 -18.53 -2.86 3.96
C VAL A 165 -19.22 -4.02 4.67
N GLU A 166 -20.17 -4.70 4.00
CA GLU A 166 -20.77 -5.92 4.53
C GLU A 166 -19.71 -7.00 4.82
N CYS A 167 -18.60 -7.01 4.07
CA CYS A 167 -17.48 -7.93 4.32
C CYS A 167 -16.90 -7.77 5.73
N VAL A 168 -16.91 -6.54 6.29
CA VAL A 168 -16.32 -6.21 7.59
C VAL A 168 -17.11 -6.82 8.75
N SER A 169 -18.43 -6.96 8.61
CA SER A 169 -19.32 -7.50 9.65
C SER A 169 -18.90 -8.88 10.17
N LYS A 170 -18.24 -9.67 9.32
CA LYS A 170 -17.79 -11.05 9.63
C LYS A 170 -16.45 -11.08 10.36
N SER A 171 -15.72 -9.97 10.42
CA SER A 171 -14.42 -9.89 11.09
C SER A 171 -14.59 -9.63 12.58
N THR A 172 -13.89 -10.39 13.41
CA THR A 172 -13.77 -10.15 14.86
C THR A 172 -12.43 -9.52 15.26
N ILE A 173 -11.49 -9.43 14.31
CA ILE A 173 -10.12 -8.96 14.55
C ILE A 173 -9.91 -7.55 14.01
N LEU A 174 -10.51 -7.24 12.85
CA LEU A 174 -10.38 -5.92 12.23
C LEU A 174 -10.94 -4.86 13.18
N LYS A 175 -10.13 -3.83 13.43
CA LYS A 175 -10.46 -2.67 14.25
C LYS A 175 -10.90 -1.49 13.40
N GLU A 176 -10.30 -1.33 12.23
CA GLU A 176 -10.49 -0.17 11.37
C GLU A 176 -10.57 -0.58 9.90
N TYR A 177 -11.64 -0.15 9.24
CA TYR A 177 -11.75 -0.10 7.78
C TYR A 177 -11.89 1.37 7.38
N ILE A 178 -10.84 1.90 6.76
CA ILE A 178 -10.70 3.34 6.51
C ILE A 178 -10.85 3.59 5.02
N ILE A 179 -11.87 4.37 4.63
CA ILE A 179 -12.00 4.92 3.28
C ILE A 179 -11.37 6.31 3.29
N ALA A 180 -10.08 6.39 2.98
CA ALA A 180 -9.30 7.63 3.02
C ALA A 180 -9.35 8.34 1.66
N ILE A 181 -9.82 9.59 1.64
CA ILE A 181 -10.02 10.38 0.42
C ILE A 181 -9.16 11.64 0.49
N CYS A 182 -8.21 11.75 -0.42
CA CYS A 182 -7.32 12.90 -0.57
C CYS A 182 -7.96 14.00 -1.42
N LEU A 183 -8.01 15.23 -0.90
CA LEU A 183 -8.42 16.42 -1.66
C LEU A 183 -7.22 17.04 -2.36
N ARG A 184 -7.25 17.02 -3.70
CA ARG A 184 -6.09 17.43 -4.51
C ARG A 184 -5.79 18.92 -4.38
N PRO A 185 -4.54 19.30 -4.04
CA PRO A 185 -4.08 20.69 -4.05
C PRO A 185 -4.30 21.36 -5.41
N GLY A 186 -4.95 22.52 -5.41
CA GLY A 186 -5.16 23.34 -6.62
C GLY A 186 -6.19 22.78 -7.61
N SER A 187 -6.98 21.77 -7.22
CA SER A 187 -8.11 21.29 -8.02
C SER A 187 -9.23 22.33 -8.06
N LEU A 188 -9.86 22.50 -9.22
CA LEU A 188 -11.12 23.28 -9.36
C LEU A 188 -12.32 22.55 -8.75
N TYR A 189 -12.21 21.23 -8.62
CA TYR A 189 -13.17 20.37 -7.94
C TYR A 189 -12.74 20.22 -6.47
N ASP A 190 -13.58 20.68 -5.54
CA ASP A 190 -13.28 20.69 -4.10
C ASP A 190 -13.38 19.32 -3.43
N GLY A 191 -14.02 18.34 -4.08
CA GLY A 191 -14.12 16.95 -3.62
C GLY A 191 -15.13 16.68 -2.51
N TYR A 192 -15.68 17.71 -1.86
CA TYR A 192 -16.56 17.54 -0.70
C TYR A 192 -17.89 16.88 -1.09
N SER A 193 -18.47 17.29 -2.24
CA SER A 193 -19.68 16.64 -2.76
C SER A 193 -19.52 15.15 -3.03
N PHE A 194 -18.32 14.72 -3.43
CA PHE A 194 -18.01 13.29 -3.61
C PHE A 194 -17.86 12.58 -2.27
N ILE A 195 -17.19 13.20 -1.30
CA ILE A 195 -17.07 12.66 0.06
C ILE A 195 -18.45 12.47 0.68
N ASP A 196 -19.34 13.45 0.58
CA ASP A 196 -20.71 13.36 1.08
C ASP A 196 -21.47 12.17 0.46
N GLN A 197 -21.31 11.95 -0.85
CA GLN A 197 -21.92 10.80 -1.53
C GLN A 197 -21.35 9.46 -1.02
N VAL A 198 -20.05 9.38 -0.76
CA VAL A 198 -19.43 8.17 -0.20
C VAL A 198 -19.92 7.93 1.23
N GLU A 199 -20.03 8.97 2.05
CA GLU A 199 -20.55 8.85 3.41
C GLU A 199 -22.04 8.48 3.46
N ILE A 200 -22.87 9.06 2.60
CA ILE A 200 -24.28 8.67 2.46
C ILE A 200 -24.34 7.19 2.11
N LYS A 201 -23.59 6.76 1.10
CA LYS A 201 -23.54 5.36 0.67
C LYS A 201 -23.04 4.43 1.78
N LEU A 202 -22.06 4.87 2.57
CA LEU A 202 -21.57 4.10 3.71
C LEU A 202 -22.67 3.90 4.76
N ARG A 203 -23.37 4.98 5.15
CA ARG A 203 -24.47 4.93 6.13
C ARG A 203 -25.67 4.11 5.65
N GLU A 204 -25.91 4.03 4.35
CA GLU A 204 -26.93 3.15 3.77
C GLU A 204 -26.60 1.66 3.94
N ASN A 205 -25.30 1.30 4.01
CA ASN A 205 -24.86 -0.09 4.01
C ASN A 205 -24.42 -0.61 5.38
N THR A 206 -24.04 0.26 6.32
CA THR A 206 -23.56 -0.18 7.64
C THR A 206 -23.65 0.91 8.71
N GLU A 207 -23.85 0.48 9.96
CA GLU A 207 -23.68 1.28 11.18
C GLU A 207 -22.45 0.84 11.99
N ASP A 208 -21.61 -0.03 11.43
CA ASP A 208 -20.42 -0.56 12.11
C ASP A 208 -19.40 0.57 12.36
N PRO A 209 -19.10 0.92 13.63
CA PRO A 209 -18.24 2.06 13.96
C PRO A 209 -16.78 1.86 13.55
N ARG A 210 -16.39 0.64 13.18
CA ARG A 210 -15.04 0.34 12.67
C ARG A 210 -14.85 0.85 11.25
N VAL A 211 -15.93 1.15 10.53
CA VAL A 211 -15.92 1.54 9.12
C VAL A 211 -16.20 3.03 9.01
N PHE A 212 -15.25 3.81 8.49
CA PHE A 212 -15.42 5.26 8.38
C PHE A 212 -14.70 5.87 7.18
N VAL A 213 -15.17 7.05 6.79
CA VAL A 213 -14.53 7.89 5.78
C VAL A 213 -13.57 8.85 6.48
N SER A 214 -12.36 8.99 5.94
CA SER A 214 -11.35 9.92 6.43
C SER A 214 -10.96 10.88 5.30
N THR A 215 -11.08 12.17 5.54
CA THR A 215 -10.75 13.21 4.57
C THR A 215 -9.36 13.75 4.82
N ILE A 216 -8.50 13.74 3.80
CA ILE A 216 -7.13 14.26 3.86
C ILE A 216 -7.07 15.53 3.01
N PRO A 217 -7.13 16.73 3.62
CA PRO A 217 -7.20 17.98 2.87
C PRO A 217 -5.84 18.35 2.27
N ASN A 218 -5.87 18.89 1.06
CA ASN A 218 -4.72 19.55 0.41
C ASN A 218 -3.47 18.65 0.32
N GLN A 219 -3.64 17.38 -0.02
CA GLN A 219 -2.54 16.45 -0.28
C GLN A 219 -2.90 15.48 -1.41
N TYR A 220 -1.91 15.04 -2.17
CA TYR A 220 -2.08 13.88 -3.06
C TYR A 220 -1.86 12.59 -2.26
N TRP A 221 -2.46 11.47 -2.68
CA TRP A 221 -2.27 10.18 -1.98
C TRP A 221 -0.78 9.80 -1.90
N SER A 222 -0.01 10.19 -2.92
CA SER A 222 1.40 9.86 -3.03
C SER A 222 2.25 10.58 -1.98
N ASP A 223 1.87 11.82 -1.64
CA ASP A 223 2.52 12.58 -0.57
C ASP A 223 2.25 11.94 0.80
N VAL A 224 0.99 11.56 1.08
CA VAL A 224 0.59 10.85 2.32
C VAL A 224 1.46 9.61 2.56
N ILE A 225 1.53 8.72 1.56
CA ILE A 225 2.26 7.45 1.68
C ILE A 225 3.77 7.70 1.82
N HIS A 226 4.30 8.74 1.19
CA HIS A 226 5.70 9.11 1.32
C HIS A 226 6.04 9.66 2.69
N GLU A 227 5.18 10.51 3.27
CA GLU A 227 5.31 11.01 4.64
C GLU A 227 5.27 9.86 5.65
N GLU A 228 4.35 8.90 5.49
CA GLU A 228 4.30 7.68 6.31
C GLU A 228 5.56 6.83 6.22
N TYR A 229 6.10 6.65 5.01
CA TYR A 229 7.37 5.93 4.86
C TYR A 229 8.52 6.65 5.58
N LEU A 230 8.57 7.98 5.49
CA LEU A 230 9.59 8.79 6.15
C LEU A 230 9.44 8.79 7.67
N SER A 231 8.21 8.85 8.21
CA SER A 231 7.97 8.82 9.65
C SER A 231 8.45 7.51 10.27
N VAL A 232 8.14 6.38 9.65
CA VAL A 232 8.65 5.04 10.03
C VAL A 232 10.18 5.01 9.97
N ARG A 233 10.78 5.58 8.92
CA ARG A 233 12.23 5.62 8.76
C ARG A 233 12.93 6.45 9.85
N LEU A 234 12.31 7.54 10.28
CA LEU A 234 12.83 8.45 11.31
C LEU A 234 12.52 7.97 12.74
N GLY A 235 11.81 6.84 12.90
CA GLY A 235 11.40 6.33 14.21
C GLY A 235 10.34 7.19 14.88
N MET A 236 9.70 8.11 14.14
CA MET A 236 8.64 8.97 14.65
C MET A 236 7.31 8.28 14.43
N PHE A 237 6.89 7.45 15.39
CA PHE A 237 5.47 7.15 15.55
C PHE A 237 4.79 8.43 16.05
N VAL A 238 4.15 9.15 15.14
CA VAL A 238 3.01 9.99 15.50
C VAL A 238 1.79 9.07 15.44
N SER A 239 1.47 8.44 16.56
CA SER A 239 0.10 8.01 16.82
C SER A 239 -0.76 9.27 16.98
N GLN A 240 -1.44 9.68 15.92
CA GLN A 240 -2.53 10.65 15.94
C GLN A 240 -3.59 10.13 14.95
N ALA A 241 -4.87 10.08 15.26
CA ALA A 241 -5.66 10.29 16.47
C ALA A 241 -6.99 9.59 16.22
#